data_AF-A0A6F8YM14-F1
#
_entry.id   AF-A0A6F8YM14-F1
#
_cell.length_a   1.000
_cell.length_b   1.000
_cell.length_c   1.000
_cell.angle_alpha   90.00
_cell.angle_beta   90.00
_cell.angle_gamma   90.00
#
_symmetry.space_group_name_H-M   'P 1'
#
loop_
_entity.id
_entity.type
_entity.pdbx_description
1 polymer ?
#
loop_
_entity_poly.entity_id
_entity_poly.type
_entity_poly.pdbx_seq_one_letter_code
_entity_poly.pdbx_strand_id
1 'polypeptide(L)'
;MGVGEWAAFTAAFISGANIVVTALLTRSRDRTSWSRAALSDTLVTLLEASWRSSDAARERHELGPRPADPAMATRLQDTVETTFADLRTSLTRLRLFASERVGTAGVDLLISHRELRDASLPDLPARLEAVSAARRKLIQAARRDLKTD
;
A
#
# COMPACT_ATOMS: atom_id res chain seq x y z
N MET A 1 13.33 -12.70 -10.58
CA MET A 1 13.25 -12.52 -9.11
C MET A 1 12.27 -13.55 -8.58
N GLY A 2 12.71 -14.41 -7.66
CA GLY A 2 12.02 -15.67 -7.35
C GLY A 2 10.83 -15.50 -6.42
N VAL A 3 9.80 -16.33 -6.63
CA VAL A 3 8.58 -16.43 -5.80
C VAL A 3 8.89 -16.65 -4.31
N GLY A 4 10.05 -17.23 -3.99
CA GLY A 4 10.52 -17.46 -2.62
C GLY A 4 10.92 -16.20 -1.84
N GLU A 5 11.47 -15.17 -2.48
CA GLU A 5 11.80 -13.89 -1.82
C GLU A 5 10.52 -13.11 -1.46
N TRP A 6 9.50 -13.22 -2.30
CA TRP A 6 8.18 -12.64 -2.08
C TRP A 6 7.41 -13.32 -0.94
N ALA A 7 7.44 -14.66 -0.88
CA ALA A 7 6.84 -15.41 0.21
C ALA A 7 7.55 -15.14 1.56
N ALA A 8 8.87 -14.99 1.55
CA ALA A 8 9.62 -14.62 2.74
C ALA A 8 9.29 -13.19 3.21
N PHE A 9 9.06 -12.26 2.28
CA PHE A 9 8.69 -10.89 2.60
C PHE A 9 7.25 -10.78 3.15
N THR A 10 6.28 -11.48 2.56
CA THR A 10 4.90 -11.52 3.07
C THR A 10 4.82 -12.23 4.42
N ALA A 11 5.54 -13.34 4.61
CA ALA A 11 5.62 -14.01 5.91
C ALA A 11 6.27 -13.12 6.98
N ALA A 12 7.34 -12.39 6.64
CA ALA A 12 7.97 -11.44 7.54
C ALA A 12 7.07 -10.23 7.85
N PHE A 13 6.19 -9.84 6.92
CA PHE A 13 5.23 -8.76 7.14
C PHE A 13 4.04 -9.20 7.99
N ILE A 14 3.50 -10.40 7.78
CA ILE A 14 2.46 -10.99 8.64
C ILE A 14 3.03 -11.20 10.05
N SER A 15 4.26 -11.71 10.17
CA SER A 15 4.95 -11.84 11.46
C SER A 15 5.20 -10.46 12.10
N GLY A 16 5.61 -9.46 11.32
CA GLY A 16 5.79 -8.09 11.80
C GLY A 16 4.48 -7.42 12.24
N ALA A 17 3.39 -7.62 11.49
CA ALA A 17 2.06 -7.17 11.85
C ALA A 17 1.57 -7.87 13.12
N ASN A 18 1.82 -9.18 13.24
CA ASN A 18 1.46 -9.95 14.43
C ASN A 18 2.30 -9.54 15.65
N ILE A 19 3.58 -9.20 15.47
CA ILE A 19 4.43 -8.65 16.54
C ILE A 19 3.95 -7.25 16.95
N VAL A 20 3.55 -6.40 16.00
CA VAL A 20 2.98 -5.08 16.29
C VAL A 20 1.65 -5.23 17.04
N VAL A 21 0.74 -6.08 16.56
CA VAL A 21 -0.55 -6.36 17.23
C VAL A 21 -0.33 -6.94 18.63
N THR A 22 0.58 -7.90 18.78
CA THR A 22 0.87 -8.55 20.08
C THR A 22 1.56 -7.59 21.05
N ALA A 23 2.51 -6.77 20.57
CA ALA A 23 3.17 -5.74 21.38
C ALA A 23 2.19 -4.65 21.83
N LEU A 24 1.19 -4.33 21.00
CA LEU A 24 0.13 -3.36 21.32
C LEU A 24 -0.88 -3.91 22.33
N LEU A 25 -1.20 -5.20 22.28
CA LEU A 25 -2.09 -5.85 23.26
C LEU A 25 -1.46 -5.98 24.65
N THR A 26 -0.14 -6.03 24.75
CA THR A 26 0.55 -6.33 26.02
C THR A 26 0.93 -5.08 26.84
N ARG A 27 0.79 -3.85 26.31
CA ARG A 27 1.31 -2.64 26.99
C ARG A 27 0.32 -1.46 27.00
N SER A 28 -0.42 -1.34 28.12
CA SER A 28 -0.91 -0.07 28.72
C SER A 28 -2.24 0.57 28.22
N ARG A 29 -3.28 0.40 29.06
CA ARG A 29 -4.51 1.18 29.32
C ARG A 29 -4.94 2.33 28.36
N ASP A 30 -5.85 1.94 27.46
CA ASP A 30 -7.20 2.47 27.20
C ASP A 30 -7.50 3.71 26.34
N ARG A 31 -6.54 4.50 25.84
CA ARG A 31 -6.84 5.45 24.73
C ARG A 31 -5.84 5.41 23.57
N THR A 32 -4.56 5.21 23.87
CA THR A 32 -3.49 5.08 22.87
C THR A 32 -3.49 3.71 22.18
N SER A 33 -4.09 2.67 22.77
CA SER A 33 -4.21 1.36 22.14
C SER A 33 -5.22 1.36 20.97
N TRP A 34 -6.35 2.04 21.14
CA TRP A 34 -7.40 2.15 20.13
C TRP A 34 -6.92 2.91 18.89
N SER A 35 -6.21 4.03 19.08
CA SER A 35 -5.65 4.80 17.98
C SER A 35 -4.56 4.03 17.24
N ARG A 36 -3.72 3.26 17.94
CA ARG A 36 -2.67 2.44 17.31
C ARG A 36 -3.23 1.21 16.59
N ALA A 37 -4.28 0.58 17.12
CA ALA A 37 -4.99 -0.50 16.45
C ALA A 37 -5.67 0.00 15.16
N ALA A 38 -6.40 1.11 15.25
CA ALA A 38 -7.04 1.75 14.10
C ALA A 38 -6.03 2.23 13.04
N LEU A 39 -4.88 2.78 13.48
CA LEU A 39 -3.79 3.17 12.60
C LEU A 39 -3.18 1.96 11.88
N SER A 40 -2.95 0.86 12.60
CA SER A 40 -2.38 -0.36 12.03
C SER A 40 -3.32 -0.98 11.00
N ASP A 41 -4.61 -1.08 11.34
CA ASP A 41 -5.66 -1.56 10.43
C ASP A 41 -5.76 -0.68 9.16
N THR A 42 -5.72 0.65 9.34
CA THR A 42 -5.74 1.59 8.22
C THR A 42 -4.47 1.48 7.36
N LEU A 43 -3.29 1.29 7.96
CA LEU A 43 -2.04 1.07 7.23
C LEU A 43 -2.06 -0.24 6.44
N VAL A 44 -2.56 -1.32 7.03
CA VAL A 44 -2.70 -2.61 6.35
C VAL A 44 -3.66 -2.49 5.17
N THR A 45 -4.84 -1.90 5.38
CA THR A 45 -5.84 -1.65 4.33
C THR A 45 -5.25 -0.82 3.19
N LEU A 46 -4.49 0.23 3.51
CA LEU A 46 -3.83 1.08 2.53
C LEU A 46 -2.75 0.31 1.73
N LEU A 47 -1.95 -0.52 2.40
CA LEU A 47 -0.94 -1.33 1.72
C LEU A 47 -1.55 -2.42 0.85
N GLU A 48 -2.61 -3.09 1.30
CA GLU A 48 -3.36 -4.06 0.49
C GLU A 48 -3.92 -3.43 -0.78
N ALA A 49 -4.56 -2.26 -0.67
CA ALA A 49 -5.06 -1.53 -1.83
C ALA A 49 -3.92 -1.14 -2.80
N SER A 50 -2.76 -0.75 -2.26
CA SER A 50 -1.58 -0.43 -3.05
C SER A 50 -1.03 -1.63 -3.82
N TRP A 51 -1.01 -2.83 -3.21
CA TRP A 51 -0.62 -4.06 -3.89
C TRP A 51 -1.62 -4.45 -4.99
N ARG A 52 -2.92 -4.48 -4.69
CA ARG A 52 -3.96 -4.77 -5.70
C ARG A 52 -3.87 -3.84 -6.91
N SER A 53 -3.66 -2.55 -6.69
CA SER A 53 -3.45 -1.57 -7.77
C SER A 53 -2.19 -1.87 -8.60
N SER A 54 -1.08 -2.24 -7.96
CA SER A 54 0.17 -2.58 -8.64
C SER A 54 0.05 -3.88 -9.45
N ASP A 55 -0.64 -4.88 -8.91
CA ASP A 55 -0.82 -6.17 -9.56
C ASP A 55 -1.74 -6.04 -10.79
N ALA A 56 -2.85 -5.30 -10.67
CA ALA A 56 -3.72 -5.01 -11.81
C ALA A 56 -2.98 -4.22 -12.91
N ALA A 57 -2.13 -3.26 -12.53
CA ALA A 57 -1.31 -2.50 -13.48
C ALA A 57 -0.23 -3.38 -14.13
N ARG A 58 0.37 -4.32 -13.40
CA ARG A 58 1.33 -5.29 -13.95
C ARG A 58 0.65 -6.26 -14.92
N GLU A 59 -0.51 -6.80 -14.55
CA GLU A 59 -1.31 -7.69 -15.40
C GLU A 59 -1.73 -6.96 -16.69
N ARG A 60 -2.13 -5.69 -16.59
CA ARG A 60 -2.40 -4.84 -17.75
C ARG A 60 -1.18 -4.67 -18.65
N HIS A 61 0.01 -4.50 -18.08
CA HIS A 61 1.26 -4.42 -18.84
C HIS A 61 1.58 -5.75 -19.55
N GLU A 62 1.40 -6.88 -18.87
CA GLU A 62 1.64 -8.23 -19.41
C GLU A 62 0.70 -8.59 -20.56
N LEU A 63 -0.54 -8.10 -20.54
CA LEU A 63 -1.49 -8.25 -21.65
C LEU A 63 -1.12 -7.46 -22.91
N GLY A 64 -0.27 -6.42 -22.77
CA GLY A 64 0.23 -5.63 -23.89
C GLY A 64 -0.83 -4.81 -24.64
N PRO A 65 -0.48 -4.26 -25.83
CA PRO A 65 -1.32 -3.30 -26.57
C PRO A 65 -2.50 -3.93 -27.32
N ARG A 66 -2.60 -5.26 -27.37
CA ARG A 66 -3.73 -6.00 -27.95
C ARG A 66 -4.23 -7.00 -26.91
N PRO A 67 -5.09 -6.57 -25.98
CA PRO A 67 -5.72 -7.54 -25.10
C PRO A 67 -6.53 -8.50 -25.96
N ALA A 68 -6.26 -9.80 -25.83
CA ALA A 68 -7.08 -10.84 -26.46
C ALA A 68 -8.53 -10.80 -25.95
N ASP A 69 -8.74 -10.18 -24.77
CA ASP A 69 -10.03 -9.92 -24.17
C ASP A 69 -10.16 -8.44 -23.75
N PRO A 70 -10.89 -7.60 -24.50
CA PRO A 70 -11.12 -6.20 -24.12
C PRO A 70 -11.90 -6.04 -22.80
N ALA A 71 -12.69 -7.03 -22.38
CA ALA A 71 -13.38 -6.99 -21.09
C ALA A 71 -12.38 -7.12 -19.93
N MET A 72 -11.31 -7.90 -20.11
CA MET A 72 -10.22 -8.02 -19.13
C MET A 72 -9.47 -6.70 -18.96
N ALA A 73 -9.13 -6.03 -20.05
CA ALA A 73 -8.45 -4.73 -20.00
C ALA A 73 -9.27 -3.67 -19.26
N THR A 74 -10.59 -3.62 -19.50
CA THR A 74 -11.52 -2.74 -18.77
C THR A 74 -11.55 -3.08 -17.28
N ARG A 75 -11.70 -4.37 -16.91
CA ARG A 75 -11.71 -4.79 -15.50
C ARG A 75 -10.45 -4.41 -14.74
N LEU A 76 -9.28 -4.53 -15.37
CA LEU A 76 -8.02 -4.16 -14.75
C LEU A 76 -7.92 -2.65 -14.55
N GLN A 77 -8.39 -1.86 -15.52
CA GLN A 77 -8.47 -0.41 -15.38
C GLN A 77 -9.43 -0.01 -14.25
N ASP A 78 -10.63 -0.60 -14.20
CA ASP A 78 -11.61 -0.36 -13.13
C ASP A 78 -11.03 -0.73 -11.75
N THR A 79 -10.22 -1.80 -11.70
CA THR A 79 -9.53 -2.21 -10.46
C THR A 79 -8.52 -1.16 -10.02
N VAL A 80 -7.71 -0.61 -10.95
CA VAL A 80 -6.75 0.47 -10.64
C VAL A 80 -7.48 1.73 -10.16
N GLU A 81 -8.63 2.08 -10.76
CA GLU A 81 -9.42 3.25 -10.35
C GLU A 81 -10.09 3.07 -8.98
N THR A 82 -10.69 1.91 -8.75
CA THR A 82 -11.35 1.58 -7.47
C THR A 82 -10.32 1.55 -6.34
N THR A 83 -9.19 0.89 -6.54
CA THR A 83 -8.10 0.84 -5.55
C THR A 83 -7.50 2.23 -5.28
N PHE A 84 -7.45 3.11 -6.27
CA PHE A 84 -7.04 4.50 -6.05
C PHE A 84 -8.03 5.27 -5.15
N ALA A 85 -9.34 5.06 -5.32
CA ALA A 85 -10.35 5.64 -4.43
C ALA A 85 -10.22 5.12 -2.99
N ASP A 86 -9.94 3.82 -2.82
CA ASP A 86 -9.71 3.19 -1.53
C ASP A 86 -8.45 3.72 -0.84
N LEU A 87 -7.37 3.91 -1.60
CA LEU A 87 -6.12 4.52 -1.11
C LEU A 87 -6.36 5.94 -0.59
N ARG A 88 -7.13 6.76 -1.33
CA ARG A 88 -7.47 8.13 -0.91
C ARG A 88 -8.29 8.15 0.38
N THR A 89 -9.25 7.24 0.49
CA THR A 89 -10.10 7.11 1.69
C THR A 89 -9.28 6.65 2.89
N SER A 90 -8.45 5.62 2.71
CA SER A 90 -7.55 5.10 3.74
C SER A 90 -6.52 6.14 4.18
N LEU A 91 -5.96 6.94 3.26
CA LEU A 91 -5.05 8.03 3.61
C LEU A 91 -5.75 9.11 4.44
N THR A 92 -7.00 9.46 4.11
CA THR A 92 -7.77 10.43 4.89
C THR A 92 -7.94 9.96 6.33
N ARG A 93 -8.25 8.68 6.54
CA ARG A 93 -8.33 8.08 7.88
C ARG A 93 -6.96 8.01 8.55
N LEU A 94 -5.92 7.67 7.81
CA LEU A 94 -4.56 7.56 8.33
C LEU A 94 -4.08 8.90 8.90
N ARG A 95 -4.40 10.02 8.24
CA ARG A 95 -4.04 11.38 8.71
C ARG A 95 -4.68 11.77 10.04
N LEU A 96 -5.75 11.10 10.48
CA LEU A 96 -6.37 11.35 11.79
C LEU A 96 -5.56 10.76 12.94
N PHE A 97 -4.78 9.72 12.67
CA PHE A 97 -4.10 8.93 13.71
C PHE A 97 -2.58 8.93 13.58
N ALA A 98 -2.04 9.20 12.38
CA ALA A 98 -0.64 9.07 12.08
C ALA A 98 0.12 10.38 12.29
N SER A 99 1.44 10.28 12.52
CA SER A 99 2.29 11.46 12.55
C SER A 99 2.36 12.15 11.18
N GLU A 100 2.83 13.39 11.18
CA GLU A 100 3.11 14.14 9.96
C GLU A 100 4.06 13.40 9.00
N ARG A 101 5.03 12.64 9.53
CA ARG A 101 5.98 11.86 8.73
C ARG A 101 5.28 10.74 7.95
N VAL A 102 4.42 9.98 8.63
CA VAL A 102 3.64 8.90 8.02
C VAL A 102 2.60 9.47 7.07
N GLY A 103 1.95 10.58 7.44
CA GLY A 103 1.02 11.30 6.58
C GLY A 103 1.66 11.77 5.27
N THR A 104 2.86 12.36 5.34
CA THR A 104 3.62 12.81 4.16
C THR A 104 4.00 11.65 3.25
N ALA A 105 4.55 10.57 3.82
CA ALA A 105 4.88 9.37 3.03
C ALA A 105 3.63 8.71 2.41
N GLY A 106 2.47 8.81 3.06
CA GLY A 106 1.19 8.36 2.52
C GLY A 106 0.71 9.21 1.34
N VAL A 107 0.95 10.53 1.39
CA VAL A 107 0.68 11.44 0.25
C VAL A 107 1.59 11.12 -0.93
N ASP A 108 2.89 10.92 -0.70
CA ASP A 108 3.84 10.52 -1.76
C ASP A 108 3.40 9.21 -2.46
N LEU A 109 2.91 8.25 -1.67
CA LEU A 109 2.36 7.01 -2.21
C LEU A 109 1.10 7.25 -3.04
N LEU A 110 0.19 8.11 -2.58
CA LEU A 110 -1.02 8.45 -3.33
C LEU A 110 -0.67 9.16 -4.65
N ILE A 111 0.30 10.06 -4.66
CA ILE A 111 0.80 10.71 -5.88
C ILE A 111 1.35 9.66 -6.85
N SER A 112 2.18 8.74 -6.36
CA SER A 112 2.74 7.66 -7.19
C SER A 112 1.65 6.77 -7.79
N HIS A 113 0.58 6.48 -7.05
CA HIS A 113 -0.57 5.73 -7.57
C HIS A 113 -1.42 6.52 -8.57
N ARG A 114 -1.55 7.84 -8.40
CA ARG A 114 -2.20 8.69 -9.41
C ARG A 114 -1.44 8.63 -10.72
N GLU A 115 -0.11 8.76 -10.67
CA GLU A 115 0.73 8.64 -11.85
C GLU A 115 0.68 7.25 -12.47
N LEU A 116 0.58 6.18 -11.67
CA LEU A 116 0.39 4.81 -12.15
C LEU A 116 -0.95 4.66 -12.89
N ARG A 117 -2.04 5.20 -12.35
CA ARG A 117 -3.38 5.16 -12.96
C ARG A 117 -3.40 5.88 -14.30
N ASP A 118 -2.73 7.03 -14.37
CA ASP A 118 -2.70 7.89 -15.56
C ASP A 118 -1.60 7.45 -16.57
N ALA A 119 -0.83 6.40 -16.26
CA ALA A 119 0.31 5.96 -17.06
C ALA A 119 -0.11 5.28 -18.38
N SER A 120 0.71 5.52 -19.40
CA SER A 120 0.67 4.74 -20.64
C SER A 120 1.34 3.37 -20.44
N LEU A 121 1.04 2.39 -21.30
CA LEU A 121 1.66 1.05 -21.21
C LEU A 121 3.20 1.10 -21.18
N PRO A 122 3.90 1.89 -22.03
CA PRO A 122 5.36 2.04 -21.95
C PRO A 122 5.89 2.59 -20.62
N ASP A 123 5.12 3.43 -19.94
CA ASP A 123 5.55 4.09 -18.70
C ASP A 123 5.28 3.24 -17.45
N LEU A 124 4.41 2.22 -17.55
CA LEU A 124 3.97 1.40 -16.41
C LEU A 124 5.12 0.82 -15.58
N PRO A 125 6.20 0.25 -16.16
CA PRO A 125 7.31 -0.29 -15.37
C PRO A 125 7.96 0.75 -14.46
N ALA A 126 8.21 1.96 -14.97
CA ALA A 126 8.80 3.05 -14.19
C ALA A 126 7.85 3.52 -13.07
N ARG A 127 6.53 3.56 -13.33
CA ARG A 127 5.55 3.94 -12.32
C ARG A 127 5.35 2.87 -11.24
N LEU A 128 5.41 1.59 -11.60
CA LEU A 128 5.39 0.48 -10.65
C LEU A 128 6.60 0.53 -9.69
N GLU A 129 7.78 0.87 -10.19
CA GLU A 129 8.97 1.10 -9.36
C GLU A 129 8.81 2.31 -8.44
N ALA A 130 8.25 3.42 -8.93
CA ALA A 130 7.96 4.60 -8.11
C ALA A 130 6.99 4.27 -6.96
N VAL A 131 5.92 3.52 -7.23
CA VAL A 131 4.97 3.03 -6.22
C VAL A 131 5.66 2.11 -5.21
N SER A 132 6.53 1.20 -5.67
CA SER A 132 7.34 0.33 -4.81
C SER A 132 8.25 1.13 -3.87
N ALA A 133 8.92 2.16 -4.40
CA ALA A 133 9.76 3.07 -3.61
C ALA A 133 8.93 3.85 -2.58
N ALA A 134 7.77 4.40 -2.97
CA ALA A 134 6.89 5.14 -2.08
C ALA A 134 6.32 4.27 -0.96
N ARG A 135 5.92 3.02 -1.24
CA ARG A 135 5.53 2.04 -0.20
C ARG A 135 6.64 1.80 0.81
N ARG A 136 7.87 1.58 0.35
CA ARG A 136 9.03 1.38 1.24
C ARG A 136 9.24 2.58 2.15
N LYS A 137 9.10 3.80 1.63
CA LYS A 137 9.17 5.03 2.45
C LYS A 137 8.06 5.07 3.51
N LEU A 138 6.82 4.76 3.15
CA LEU A 138 5.70 4.70 4.09
C LEU A 138 5.93 3.67 5.20
N ILE A 139 6.36 2.45 4.85
CA ILE A 139 6.68 1.40 5.83
C ILE A 139 7.81 1.84 6.76
N GLN A 140 8.86 2.48 6.22
CA GLN A 140 9.95 2.99 7.05
C GLN A 140 9.50 4.12 7.98
N ALA A 141 8.66 5.04 7.51
CA ALA A 141 8.08 6.10 8.34
C ALA A 141 7.26 5.51 9.48
N ALA A 142 6.37 4.56 9.19
CA ALA A 142 5.55 3.89 10.19
C ALA A 142 6.41 3.11 11.21
N ARG A 143 7.45 2.42 10.75
CA ARG A 143 8.39 1.71 11.64
C ARG A 143 9.16 2.64 12.56
N ARG A 144 9.54 3.84 12.09
CA ARG A 144 10.25 4.82 12.92
C ARG A 144 9.34 5.37 13.99
N ASP A 145 8.11 5.73 13.64
CA ASP A 145 7.13 6.21 14.62
C ASP A 145 6.85 5.16 15.70
N LEU A 146 6.71 3.89 15.33
CA LEU A 146 6.51 2.80 16.30
C LEU A 146 7.72 2.51 17.21
N LYS A 147 8.94 2.96 16.84
CA LYS A 147 10.18 2.76 17.62
C LYS A 147 10.55 3.96 18.49
N THR A 148 9.91 5.12 18.29
CA THR A 148 10.30 6.37 18.97
C THR A 148 9.47 6.61 20.25
N ASP A 149 8.69 5.61 20.69
CA ASP A 149 7.96 5.58 21.97
C ASP A 149 8.53 4.49 22.90
#